data_AF-A0A6N9AY60-F1
#
_entry.id   AF-A0A6N9AY60-F1
#
_cell.length_a   1.000
_cell.length_b   1.000
_cell.length_c   1.000
_cell.angle_alpha   90.00
_cell.angle_beta   90.00
_cell.angle_gamma   90.00
#
_symmetry.space_group_name_H-M   'P 1'
#
loop_
_entity.id
_entity.type
_entity.pdbx_description
1 polymer ?
#
loop_
_entity_poly.entity_id
_entity_poly.type
_entity_poly.pdbx_seq_one_letter_code
_entity_poly.pdbx_strand_id
1 'polypeptide(L)'
;MRANRQNFEDRTIVGLDIGTAIVTFVVCTQHDEGIEVIGIGDSPTAGMQRGMVSNIEALVESIESAKAKASSMCMREIDRVI
;
A
#
# COMPACT_ATOMS: atom_id res chain seq x y z
N MET A 1 32.81 -11.42 -16.78
CA MET A 1 32.66 -10.32 -15.81
C MET A 1 31.20 -10.27 -15.37
N ARG A 2 30.86 -10.82 -14.21
CA ARG A 2 29.54 -10.64 -13.59
C ARG A 2 29.73 -9.58 -12.52
N ALA A 3 29.19 -8.38 -12.74
CA ALA A 3 29.25 -7.32 -11.76
C ALA A 3 28.55 -7.78 -10.49
N ASN A 4 29.29 -7.67 -9.38
CA ASN A 4 28.85 -7.89 -8.02
C ASN A 4 27.78 -6.83 -7.70
N ARG A 5 26.50 -7.16 -7.90
CA ARG A 5 25.38 -6.30 -7.49
C ARG A 5 25.34 -6.37 -5.97
N GLN A 6 26.01 -5.43 -5.30
CA GLN A 6 25.78 -5.22 -3.87
C GLN A 6 24.28 -4.97 -3.68
N ASN A 7 23.66 -5.78 -2.82
CA ASN A 7 22.29 -5.62 -2.37
C ASN A 7 22.13 -4.24 -1.71
N PHE A 8 21.80 -3.23 -2.49
CA PHE A 8 20.92 -2.19 -1.99
C PHE A 8 19.55 -2.86 -1.98
N GLU A 9 19.09 -3.28 -0.79
CA GLU A 9 17.67 -3.61 -0.66
C GLU A 9 16.92 -2.32 -0.91
N ASP A 10 16.44 -2.16 -2.15
CA ASP A 10 15.55 -1.09 -2.57
C ASP A 10 14.47 -0.92 -1.50
N ARG A 11 14.56 0.18 -0.74
CA ARG A 11 13.72 0.36 0.45
C ARG A 11 12.30 0.53 -0.01
N THR A 12 11.46 -0.44 0.35
CA THR A 12 10.04 -0.40 0.05
C THR A 12 9.32 0.40 1.13
N ILE A 13 8.53 1.37 0.71
CA ILE A 13 7.71 2.20 1.57
C ILE A 13 6.26 1.97 1.17
N VAL A 14 5.40 1.67 2.15
CA VAL A 14 3.97 1.49 1.89
C VAL A 14 3.19 2.43 2.78
N GLY A 15 2.40 3.31 2.17
CA GLY A 15 1.45 4.18 2.86
C GLY A 15 0.04 3.59 2.81
N LEU A 16 -0.71 3.78 3.89
CA LEU A 16 -2.13 3.47 4.01
C LEU A 16 -2.88 4.73 4.44
N ASP A 17 -3.85 5.14 3.65
CA ASP A 17 -4.83 6.17 4.02
C ASP A 17 -6.21 5.52 4.18
N ILE A 18 -6.84 5.77 5.33
CA ILE A 18 -8.20 5.29 5.65
C ILE A 18 -9.11 6.51 5.70
N GLY A 19 -9.66 6.85 4.54
CA GLY A 19 -10.66 7.89 4.40
C GLY A 19 -12.04 7.42 4.88
N THR A 20 -12.96 8.38 5.01
CA THR A 20 -14.37 8.07 5.34
C THR A 20 -15.07 7.31 4.21
N ALA A 21 -14.66 7.55 2.95
CA ALA A 21 -15.30 6.95 1.78
C ALA A 21 -14.43 5.93 1.05
N ILE A 22 -13.09 6.03 1.18
CA ILE A 22 -12.14 5.26 0.40
C ILE A 22 -10.94 4.90 1.28
N VAL A 23 -10.47 3.66 1.21
CA VAL A 23 -9.18 3.21 1.71
C VAL A 23 -8.18 3.18 0.55
N THR A 24 -6.94 3.63 0.76
CA THR A 24 -5.92 3.67 -0.29
C THR A 24 -4.57 3.17 0.22
N PHE A 25 -3.93 2.31 -0.56
CA PHE A 25 -2.55 1.88 -0.43
C PHE A 25 -1.70 2.51 -1.53
N VAL A 26 -0.50 2.99 -1.16
CA VAL A 26 0.52 3.45 -2.11
C VAL A 26 1.83 2.76 -1.77
N VAL A 27 2.42 2.08 -2.76
CA VAL A 27 3.69 1.36 -2.65
C VAL A 27 4.74 2.12 -3.44
N CYS A 28 5.81 2.49 -2.75
CA CYS A 28 6.95 3.18 -3.34
C CYS A 28 8.24 2.41 -3.13
N THR A 29 9.17 2.60 -4.06
CA THR A 29 10.56 2.19 -3.93
C THR A 29 11.43 3.43 -3.80
N GLN A 30 12.30 3.46 -2.79
CA GLN A 30 13.29 4.51 -2.63
C GLN A 30 14.67 4.02 -3.10
N HIS A 31 15.28 4.80 -3.99
CA HIS A 31 16.63 4.61 -4.52
C HIS A 31 17.39 5.95 -4.45
N ASP A 32 18.68 5.96 -4.82
CA ASP A 32 19.54 7.15 -4.69
C ASP A 32 19.03 8.37 -5.48
N GLU A 33 18.30 8.13 -6.57
CA GLU A 33 17.79 9.18 -7.46
C GLU A 33 16.41 9.71 -7.03
N GLY A 34 15.73 9.06 -6.08
CA GLY A 34 14.43 9.50 -5.58
C GLY A 34 13.49 8.40 -5.11
N ILE A 35 12.20 8.71 -5.18
CA ILE A 35 11.10 7.80 -4.81
C ILE A 35 10.24 7.55 -6.04
N GLU A 36 10.04 6.29 -6.39
CA GLU A 36 9.17 5.86 -7.48
C GLU A 36 7.93 5.16 -6.91
N VAL A 37 6.75 5.50 -7.42
CA VAL A 37 5.50 4.79 -7.10
C VAL A 37 5.39 3.57 -8.01
N ILE A 38 5.37 2.38 -7.41
CA ILE A 38 5.33 1.10 -8.13
C ILE A 38 4.00 0.34 -7.98
N GLY A 39 3.12 0.81 -7.09
CA GLY A 39 1.82 0.19 -6.87
C GLY A 39 0.84 1.14 -6.17
N ILE A 40 -0.42 1.11 -6.60
CA ILE A 40 -1.52 1.84 -5.99
C ILE A 40 -2.71 0.90 -5.93
N GLY A 41 -3.48 0.96 -4.84
CA GLY A 41 -4.73 0.24 -4.73
C GLY A 41 -5.70 0.96 -3.82
N ASP A 42 -6.93 1.14 -4.28
CA ASP A 42 -7.98 1.80 -3.52
C ASP A 42 -9.23 0.91 -3.41
N SER A 43 -10.06 1.16 -2.40
CA SER A 43 -11.36 0.51 -2.27
C SER A 43 -12.36 1.42 -1.56
N PRO A 44 -13.60 1.56 -2.07
CA PRO A 44 -14.64 2.27 -1.33
C PRO A 44 -14.92 1.57 0.01
N THR A 45 -15.27 2.34 1.04
CA THR A 45 -15.59 1.82 2.36
C THR A 45 -16.81 2.51 2.97
N ALA A 46 -17.65 1.71 3.64
CA ALA A 46 -18.67 2.18 4.57
C ALA A 46 -18.29 1.88 6.04
N GLY A 47 -17.05 1.44 6.25
CA GLY A 47 -16.53 1.07 7.57
C GLY A 47 -16.21 2.27 8.46
N MET A 48 -16.15 3.47 7.87
CA MET A 48 -15.83 4.72 8.54
C MET A 48 -17.00 5.72 8.46
N GLN A 49 -17.26 6.43 9.56
CA GLN A 49 -18.22 7.51 9.62
C GLN A 49 -17.70 8.64 10.51
N ARG A 50 -17.54 9.85 9.95
CA ARG A 50 -17.05 11.05 10.68
C ARG A 50 -15.75 10.80 11.44
N GLY A 51 -14.82 10.06 10.83
CA GLY A 51 -13.52 9.73 11.44
C GLY A 51 -13.56 8.62 12.50
N MET A 52 -14.70 7.96 12.71
CA MET A 52 -14.84 6.81 13.60
C MET A 52 -15.09 5.54 12.81
N VAL A 53 -14.61 4.41 13.32
CA VAL A 53 -14.95 3.09 12.78
C VAL A 53 -16.41 2.78 13.14
N SER A 54 -17.28 2.71 12.14
CA SER A 54 -18.71 2.40 12.28
C SER A 54 -19.04 0.95 11.96
N ASN A 55 -18.22 0.29 11.13
CA ASN A 55 -18.36 -1.12 10.78
C ASN A 55 -16.97 -1.70 10.50
N ILE A 56 -16.48 -2.56 11.39
CA ILE A 56 -15.11 -3.08 11.31
C ILE A 56 -14.97 -4.12 10.21
N GLU A 57 -15.98 -4.95 9.97
CA GLU A 57 -15.96 -5.97 8.93
C GLU A 57 -15.84 -5.33 7.54
N ALA A 58 -16.65 -4.31 7.26
CA ALA A 58 -16.59 -3.54 6.02
C ALA A 58 -15.25 -2.79 5.86
N LEU A 59 -14.68 -2.30 6.97
CA LEU A 59 -13.36 -1.68 6.94
C LEU A 59 -12.27 -2.69 6.59
N VAL A 60 -12.27 -3.86 7.24
CA VAL A 60 -11.31 -4.95 6.96
C VAL A 60 -11.40 -5.40 5.50
N GLU A 61 -12.61 -5.64 4.98
CA GLU A 61 -12.80 -6.00 3.56
C GLU A 61 -12.24 -4.93 2.61
N SER A 62 -12.48 -3.65 2.91
CA SER A 62 -11.97 -2.55 2.08
C SER A 62 -10.44 -2.41 2.14
N ILE A 63 -9.83 -2.65 3.30
CA ILE A 63 -8.37 -2.68 3.47
C ILE A 63 -7.77 -3.82 2.65
N GLU A 64 -8.29 -5.03 2.77
CA GLU A 64 -7.78 -6.19 2.04
C GLU A 64 -7.96 -6.03 0.52
N SER A 65 -9.08 -5.46 0.07
CA SER A 65 -9.31 -5.18 -1.35
C SER A 65 -8.33 -4.14 -1.91
N ALA A 66 -8.10 -3.04 -1.19
CA ALA A 66 -7.14 -2.01 -1.58
C ALA A 66 -5.70 -2.55 -1.57
N LYS A 67 -5.32 -3.32 -0.53
CA LYS A 67 -4.03 -4.01 -0.44
C LYS A 67 -3.82 -4.95 -1.62
N ALA A 68 -4.78 -5.80 -1.94
CA ALA A 68 -4.67 -6.77 -3.03
C ALA A 68 -4.44 -6.09 -4.39
N LYS A 69 -5.11 -4.96 -4.66
CA LYS A 69 -4.89 -4.17 -5.87
C LYS A 69 -3.48 -3.59 -5.94
N ALA A 70 -2.99 -3.00 -4.84
CA ALA A 70 -1.64 -2.45 -4.77
C ALA A 70 -0.57 -3.55 -4.95
N SER A 71 -0.74 -4.68 -4.23
CA SER A 71 0.12 -5.86 -4.32
C SER A 71 0.16 -6.46 -5.72
N SER A 72 -0.98 -6.54 -6.39
CA SER A 72 -1.05 -7.01 -7.78
C SER A 72 -0.33 -6.06 -8.74
N MET A 73 -0.41 -4.75 -8.51
CA MET A 73 0.24 -3.76 -9.37
C MET A 73 1.76 -3.78 -9.22
N CYS A 74 2.26 -3.89 -7.99
CA CYS A 74 3.71 -3.97 -7.73
C CYS A 74 4.27 -5.40 -7.80
N MET A 75 3.42 -6.41 -8.01
CA MET A 75 3.77 -7.84 -8.01
C MET A 75 4.52 -8.28 -6.74
N ARG A 76 4.11 -7.74 -5.57
CA ARG A 76 4.75 -7.99 -4.27
C ARG A 76 3.74 -8.07 -3.14
N GLU A 77 4.06 -8.88 -2.14
CA GLU A 77 3.31 -8.94 -0.88
C GLU A 77 3.53 -7.67 -0.04
N ILE A 78 2.50 -7.27 0.69
CA ILE A 78 2.51 -6.10 1.58
C ILE A 78 2.23 -6.57 3.01
N ASP A 79 3.28 -6.62 3.84
CA ASP A 79 3.19 -7.11 5.22
C ASP A 79 3.17 -5.99 6.26
N ARG A 80 3.61 -4.78 5.90
CA ARG A 80 3.74 -3.63 6.80
C ARG A 80 3.49 -2.34 6.05
N VAL A 81 2.87 -1.39 6.75
CA VAL A 81 2.74 0.02 6.36
C VAL A 81 3.48 0.91 7.35
N ILE A 82 3.90 2.10 6.93
CA ILE A 82 4.59 3.08 7.79
C ILE A 82 3.63 3.97 8.58
#